data_AF-A0A0F9M5F2-F1
#
_entry.id   AF-A0A0F9M5F2-F1
#
_cell.length_a   1.000
_cell.length_b   1.000
_cell.length_c   1.000
_cell.angle_alpha   90.00
_cell.angle_beta   90.00
_cell.angle_gamma   90.00
#
_symmetry.space_group_name_H-M   'P 1'
#
loop_
_entity.id
_entity.type
_entity.pdbx_description
1 polymer ?
#
loop_
_entity_poly.entity_id
_entity_poly.type
_entity_poly.pdbx_seq_one_letter_code
_entity_poly.pdbx_strand_id
1 'polypeptide(L)'
;MYIEKDETMDETEIWESLTDIEKLGATAFIFKKISEHGRESGSFRFLIYARLGFDTDAYSVLLESGGLDISNNLVIPPKED
;
A
#
# COMPACT_ATOMS: atom_id res chain seq x y z
N MET A 1 10.32 -12.37 -4.17
CA MET A 1 9.73 -12.73 -5.49
C MET A 1 10.15 -11.61 -6.42
N TYR A 2 11.07 -11.83 -7.34
CA TYR A 2 11.50 -10.75 -8.23
C TYR A 2 10.35 -10.43 -9.20
N ILE A 3 9.83 -9.21 -9.18
CA ILE A 3 8.93 -8.74 -10.23
C ILE A 3 9.80 -8.52 -11.47
N GLU A 4 9.70 -9.42 -12.46
CA GLU A 4 10.49 -9.33 -13.68
C GLU A 4 10.10 -8.10 -14.51
N LYS A 5 11.11 -7.48 -15.13
CA LYS A 5 11.05 -6.13 -15.70
C LYS A 5 10.30 -6.01 -17.05
N ASP A 6 9.74 -7.12 -17.55
CA ASP A 6 9.15 -7.21 -18.91
C ASP A 6 7.66 -7.56 -18.93
N GLU A 7 7.03 -7.82 -17.78
CA GLU A 7 5.57 -7.92 -17.67
C GLU A 7 5.05 -6.67 -16.93
N THR A 8 4.45 -5.74 -17.67
CA THR A 8 3.71 -4.65 -17.03
C THR A 8 2.55 -5.27 -16.26
N MET A 9 2.59 -5.12 -14.93
CA MET A 9 1.49 -5.53 -14.06
C MET A 9 0.23 -4.73 -14.43
N ASP A 10 -0.79 -5.38 -15.00
CA ASP A 10 -2.11 -4.75 -15.14
C ASP A 10 -2.84 -4.91 -13.81
N GLU A 11 -2.88 -3.83 -13.03
CA GLU A 11 -3.49 -3.87 -11.70
C GLU A 11 -5.00 -4.13 -11.77
N THR A 12 -5.65 -3.76 -12.87
CA THR A 12 -7.09 -3.98 -13.08
C THR A 12 -7.36 -5.45 -13.35
N GLU A 13 -6.60 -6.08 -14.24
CA GLU A 13 -6.72 -7.51 -14.52
C GLU A 13 -6.48 -8.36 -13.26
N ILE A 14 -5.43 -8.04 -12.50
CA ILE A 14 -5.14 -8.71 -11.23
C ILE A 14 -6.29 -8.50 -10.26
N TRP A 15 -6.75 -7.27 -10.10
CA TRP A 15 -7.86 -6.97 -9.20
C TRP A 15 -9.12 -7.75 -9.59
N GLU A 16 -9.47 -7.81 -10.88
CA GLU A 16 -10.63 -8.53 -11.37
C GLU A 16 -10.53 -10.04 -11.15
N SER A 17 -9.32 -10.62 -11.18
CA SER A 17 -9.07 -12.03 -10.90
C SER A 17 -9.30 -12.44 -9.44
N LEU A 18 -9.27 -11.49 -8.49
CA LEU A 18 -9.47 -11.76 -7.07
C LEU A 18 -10.94 -12.03 -6.74
N THR A 19 -11.17 -12.98 -5.82
CA THR A 19 -12.48 -13.18 -5.21
C THR A 19 -12.88 -11.99 -4.33
N ASP A 20 -14.18 -11.83 -4.07
CA ASP A 20 -14.69 -10.73 -3.23
C ASP A 20 -14.09 -10.75 -1.81
N ILE A 21 -13.82 -11.93 -1.26
CA ILE A 21 -13.23 -12.04 0.08
C ILE A 21 -11.75 -11.63 0.09
N GLU A 22 -11.00 -11.94 -0.96
CA GLU A 22 -9.61 -11.50 -1.13
C GLU A 22 -9.53 -9.99 -1.31
N LYS A 23 -10.40 -9.41 -2.16
CA LYS A 23 -10.54 -7.95 -2.34
C LYS A 23 -10.83 -7.26 -1.02
N LEU A 24 -11.82 -7.76 -0.27
CA LEU A 24 -12.21 -7.21 1.02
C LEU A 24 -11.07 -7.30 2.04
N GLY A 25 -10.42 -8.47 2.13
CA GLY A 25 -9.31 -8.69 3.04
C GLY A 25 -8.11 -7.78 2.75
N ALA A 26 -7.69 -7.71 1.48
CA ALA A 26 -6.59 -6.85 1.03
C ALA A 26 -6.90 -5.37 1.28
N THR A 27 -8.11 -4.91 0.93
CA THR A 27 -8.53 -3.52 1.14
C THR A 27 -8.55 -3.17 2.63
N ALA A 28 -9.15 -4.03 3.46
CA ALA A 28 -9.22 -3.80 4.91
C ALA A 28 -7.82 -3.72 5.54
N PHE A 29 -6.90 -4.60 5.11
CA PHE A 29 -5.51 -4.56 5.53
C PHE A 29 -4.83 -3.24 5.12
N ILE A 30 -4.94 -2.84 3.85
CA ILE A 30 -4.34 -1.60 3.33
C ILE A 30 -4.89 -0.38 4.09
N PHE A 31 -6.21 -0.29 4.28
CA PHE A 31 -6.83 0.81 5.02
C PHE A 31 -6.31 0.91 6.45
N LYS A 32 -6.14 -0.24 7.13
CA LYS A 32 -5.57 -0.27 8.47
C LYS A 32 -4.14 0.27 8.48
N LYS A 33 -3.29 -0.16 7.54
CA LYS A 33 -1.88 0.25 7.46
C LYS A 33 -1.69 1.70 7.07
N ILE A 34 -2.48 2.18 6.12
CA ILE A 34 -2.51 3.60 5.74
C ILE A 34 -3.02 4.45 6.91
N SER A 35 -4.04 3.99 7.64
CA SER A 35 -4.55 4.71 8.81
C SER A 35 -3.55 4.76 9.97
N GLU A 36 -2.87 3.65 10.26
CA GLU A 36 -1.74 3.61 11.19
C GLU A 36 -0.66 4.61 10.76
N HIS A 37 -0.37 4.66 9.45
CA HIS A 37 0.62 5.60 8.91
C HIS A 37 0.24 7.06 9.06
N GLY A 38 -1.01 7.43 8.79
CA GLY A 38 -1.47 8.80 8.98
C GLY A 38 -1.48 9.26 10.45
N ARG A 39 -1.57 8.34 11.42
CA ARG A 39 -1.55 8.68 12.86
C ARG A 39 -0.14 8.78 13.44
N GLU A 40 0.70 7.80 13.11
CA GLU A 40 2.03 7.64 13.70
C GLU A 40 3.13 8.30 12.87
N SER A 41 2.79 8.78 11.66
CA SER A 41 3.75 9.26 10.65
C SER A 41 4.79 8.20 10.27
N GLY A 42 5.74 8.57 9.41
CA GLY A 42 6.83 7.71 8.93
C GLY A 42 7.26 8.09 7.52
N SER A 43 8.36 7.50 7.05
CA SER A 43 8.75 7.66 5.64
C SER A 43 7.90 6.76 4.74
N PHE A 44 7.80 7.09 3.44
CA PHE A 44 7.16 6.21 2.46
C PHE A 44 7.76 4.80 2.45
N ARG A 45 9.08 4.66 2.60
CA ARG A 45 9.73 3.34 2.75
C ARG A 45 9.28 2.58 3.99
N PHE A 46 9.00 3.29 5.09
CA PHE A 46 8.46 2.68 6.30
C PHE A 46 7.03 2.17 6.09
N LEU A 47 6.20 2.89 5.33
CA LEU A 47 4.87 2.41 4.91
C LEU A 47 4.98 1.08 4.16
N ILE A 48 5.86 1.02 3.16
CA ILE A 48 6.00 -0.15 2.30
C ILE A 48 6.58 -1.35 3.07
N TYR A 49 7.73 -1.17 3.70
CA TYR A 49 8.50 -2.30 4.23
C TYR A 49 8.03 -2.76 5.60
N ALA A 50 7.74 -1.80 6.50
CA ALA A 50 7.39 -2.15 7.88
C ALA A 50 5.89 -2.36 8.07
N ARG A 51 5.04 -1.59 7.37
CA ARG A 51 3.58 -1.65 7.57
C ARG A 51 2.89 -2.59 6.59
N LEU A 52 3.17 -2.47 5.30
CA LEU A 52 2.58 -3.32 4.26
C LEU A 52 3.31 -4.67 4.12
N GLY A 53 4.58 -4.75 4.53
CA GLY A 53 5.34 -6.00 4.57
C GLY A 53 5.97 -6.41 3.24
N PHE A 54 6.15 -5.46 2.32
CA PHE A 54 6.86 -5.70 1.06
C PHE A 54 8.38 -5.52 1.20
N ASP A 55 9.10 -6.00 0.20
CA ASP A 55 10.54 -5.77 0.06
C ASP A 55 10.83 -4.57 -0.86
N THR A 56 12.12 -4.31 -1.10
CA THR A 56 12.59 -3.15 -1.86
C THR A 56 12.13 -3.12 -3.33
N ASP A 57 11.70 -4.25 -3.87
CA ASP A 57 11.16 -4.39 -5.23
C ASP A 57 9.82 -3.68 -5.41
N ALA A 58 8.99 -3.63 -4.36
CA ALA A 58 7.71 -2.93 -4.39
C ALA A 58 7.82 -1.40 -4.41
N TYR A 59 9.02 -0.83 -4.18
CA TYR A 59 9.18 0.62 -4.05
C TYR A 59 8.75 1.37 -5.31
N SER A 60 9.27 0.97 -6.47
CA SER A 60 8.99 1.67 -7.73
C SER A 60 7.53 1.52 -8.14
N VAL A 61 6.99 0.30 -8.02
CA VAL A 61 5.58 0.02 -8.33
C VAL A 61 4.66 0.91 -7.48
N LEU A 62 4.83 0.89 -6.16
CA LEU A 62 3.98 1.69 -5.27
C LEU A 62 4.23 3.20 -5.36
N LEU A 63 5.44 3.62 -5.78
CA LEU A 63 5.72 5.02 -6.08
C LEU A 63 4.90 5.47 -7.30
N GLU A 64 4.93 4.69 -8.39
CA GLU A 64 4.21 4.96 -9.64
C GLU A 64 2.68 4.91 -9.44
N SER A 65 2.19 4.04 -8.56
CA SER A 65 0.78 4.01 -8.15
C SER A 65 0.33 5.18 -7.24
N GLY A 66 1.20 6.17 -6.98
CA GLY A 66 0.87 7.36 -6.17
C GLY A 66 0.97 7.16 -4.66
N GLY A 67 1.58 6.07 -4.19
CA GLY A 67 1.71 5.77 -2.75
C GLY A 67 2.52 6.82 -1.98
N LEU A 68 3.48 7.48 -2.63
CA LEU A 68 4.26 8.56 -2.02
C LEU A 68 3.39 9.77 -1.67
N ASP A 69 2.44 10.13 -2.55
CA ASP A 69 1.55 11.25 -2.32
C ASP A 69 0.64 10.98 -1.12
N ILE A 70 0.12 9.76 -0.99
CA ILE A 70 -0.68 9.35 0.17
C ILE A 70 0.17 9.41 1.44
N SER A 71 1.37 8.84 1.43
CA SER A 71 2.26 8.79 2.58
C SER A 71 2.65 10.19 3.09
N ASN A 72 2.86 11.13 2.18
CA ASN A 72 3.28 12.49 2.56
C ASN A 72 2.12 13.38 3.02
N ASN A 73 0.91 13.17 2.51
CA ASN A 73 -0.20 14.11 2.72
C ASN A 73 -1.26 13.60 3.71
N LEU A 74 -1.36 12.28 3.94
CA LEU A 74 -2.36 11.76 4.86
C LEU A 74 -1.95 11.98 6.31
N VAL A 75 -2.71 12.83 7.00
CA VAL A 75 -2.61 13.05 8.44
C VAL A 75 -3.94 12.71 9.08
N ILE A 76 -3.93 11.81 10.07
CA ILE A 76 -5.13 11.41 10.81
C ILE A 76 -4.97 11.87 12.25
N PRO A 77 -5.86 12.73 12.76
CA PRO A 77 -5.79 13.15 14.15
C PRO A 77 -5.99 11.95 15.08
N PRO A 78 -5.43 12.00 16.30
CA PRO A 78 -5.77 11.03 17.33
C PRO A 78 -7.28 11.02 17.55
N LYS A 79 -7.85 9.84 17.85
CA LYS A 79 -9.25 9.78 18.24
C LYS A 79 -9.40 10.52 19.57
N GLU A 80 -10.27 11.52 19.62
CA GLU A 80 -10.73 12.07 20.88
C GLU A 80 -11.59 10.99 21.55
N ASP A 81 -11.21 10.60 22.76
CA ASP A 81 -11.95 9.65 23.60
C ASP A 81 -13.23 10.27 24.20
#